data_AF-A0A964JFI2-F1
#
_entry.id   AF-A0A964JFI2-F1
#
_cell.length_a   1.000
_cell.length_b   1.000
_cell.length_c   1.000
_cell.angle_alpha   90.00
_cell.angle_beta   90.00
_cell.angle_gamma   90.00
#
_symmetry.space_group_name_H-M   'P 1'
#
loop_
_entity.id
_entity.type
_entity.pdbx_description
1 polymer ?
#
loop_
_entity_poly.entity_id
_entity_poly.type
_entity_poly.pdbx_seq_one_letter_code
_entity_poly.pdbx_strand_id
1 'polypeptide(L)'
;MTHGGIARFLAALGVCWTFAVPPAAALPRGYSGADILNNCADAALCEAFLLALLDSHDALIAWTQTPSRICPAASATPAALWRPVRARLQLRPELLGASAGSLVLDVLQVDNRCPANAAPARPLFDAAWTGTDLVYLCWNPVLCDAFVFGALDAHQTLVDWQRIPTQYVCLPEDIAVAQMRVGMLTYLGEHTEQLGYTAGSLVLLAMAQRYPC
;
A
#
# COMPACT_ATOMS: atom_id res chain seq x y z
N MET A 1 -8.40 -64.78 -43.15
CA MET A 1 -7.45 -65.62 -42.40
C MET A 1 -6.34 -64.68 -41.92
N THR A 2 -6.40 -64.24 -40.65
CA THR A 2 -5.47 -64.61 -39.53
C THR A 2 -4.10 -63.91 -39.68
N HIS A 3 -3.47 -63.19 -38.74
CA HIS A 3 -3.50 -62.92 -37.30
C HIS A 3 -2.73 -61.57 -37.10
N GLY A 4 -2.81 -60.75 -36.04
CA GLY A 4 -2.90 -60.99 -34.60
C GLY A 4 -1.55 -60.67 -33.91
N GLY A 5 -1.53 -59.75 -32.92
CA GLY A 5 -0.42 -59.48 -31.97
C GLY A 5 -0.04 -57.99 -31.91
N ILE A 6 -0.47 -57.13 -30.98
CA ILE A 6 -0.45 -57.06 -29.49
C ILE A 6 0.93 -56.81 -28.86
N ALA A 7 0.96 -55.71 -28.08
CA ALA A 7 1.84 -55.32 -26.96
C ALA A 7 3.20 -54.68 -27.32
N ARG A 8 3.70 -53.65 -26.62
CA ARG A 8 3.26 -52.79 -25.49
C ARG A 8 4.37 -51.71 -25.31
N PHE A 9 4.04 -50.66 -24.54
CA PHE A 9 4.89 -49.95 -23.54
C PHE A 9 5.41 -48.52 -23.82
N LEU A 10 5.07 -47.66 -22.82
CA LEU A 10 5.66 -46.37 -22.39
C LEU A 10 5.21 -45.13 -23.17
N ALA A 11 4.26 -44.32 -22.71
CA ALA A 11 4.25 -43.47 -21.51
C ALA A 11 5.44 -42.51 -21.44
N ALA A 12 5.27 -41.27 -21.91
CA ALA A 12 6.02 -40.11 -21.43
C ALA A 12 5.39 -38.78 -21.90
N LEU A 13 4.89 -38.02 -20.93
CA LEU A 13 5.01 -36.56 -20.84
C LEU A 13 4.34 -35.72 -21.93
N GLY A 14 3.01 -35.67 -21.90
CA GLY A 14 2.28 -34.48 -22.32
C GLY A 14 2.52 -33.36 -21.32
N VAL A 15 3.55 -32.55 -21.54
CA VAL A 15 3.85 -31.34 -20.79
C VAL A 15 2.66 -30.39 -20.93
N CYS A 16 1.86 -30.29 -19.87
CA CYS A 16 0.93 -29.19 -19.68
C CYS A 16 1.75 -27.91 -19.63
N TRP A 17 1.62 -27.07 -20.67
CA TRP A 17 2.09 -25.70 -20.64
C TRP A 17 1.24 -24.95 -19.61
N THR A 18 1.68 -24.94 -18.37
CA THR A 18 1.27 -23.90 -17.44
C THR A 18 1.82 -22.60 -18.01
N PHE A 19 0.95 -21.74 -18.52
CA PHE A 19 1.29 -20.33 -18.68
C PHE A 19 1.71 -19.82 -17.31
N ALA A 20 3.01 -19.68 -17.10
CA ALA A 20 3.51 -18.85 -16.03
C ALA A 20 2.99 -17.45 -16.33
N VAL A 21 2.01 -17.01 -15.55
CA VAL A 21 1.69 -15.59 -15.45
C VAL A 21 3.00 -14.93 -15.02
N PRO A 22 3.59 -14.03 -15.83
CA PRO A 22 4.77 -13.31 -15.38
C PRO A 22 4.39 -12.60 -14.07
N PRO A 23 5.27 -12.57 -13.05
CA PRO A 23 4.99 -11.79 -11.86
C PRO A 23 4.63 -10.37 -12.30
N ALA A 24 3.55 -9.83 -11.75
CA ALA A 24 3.18 -8.43 -11.96
C ALA A 24 4.45 -7.58 -11.81
N ALA A 25 4.75 -6.82 -12.86
CA ALA A 25 5.94 -5.98 -12.89
C ALA A 25 5.96 -5.13 -11.62
N ALA A 26 7.06 -5.25 -10.87
CA ALA A 26 7.23 -4.53 -9.63
C ALA A 26 7.18 -3.03 -9.93
N LEU A 27 6.40 -2.29 -9.14
CA LEU A 27 6.47 -0.84 -9.07
C LEU A 27 7.95 -0.39 -9.03
N PRO A 28 8.31 0.78 -9.62
CA PRO A 28 9.62 1.37 -9.39
C PRO A 28 9.87 1.33 -7.89
N ARG A 29 10.91 0.59 -7.46
CA ARG A 29 11.15 0.18 -6.07
C ARG A 29 10.52 1.19 -5.11
N GLY A 30 9.35 0.84 -4.58
CA GLY A 30 8.68 1.61 -3.55
C GLY A 30 9.66 1.87 -2.40
N TYR A 31 9.35 2.82 -1.53
CA TYR A 31 10.16 3.07 -0.33
C TYR A 31 10.50 1.73 0.32
N SER A 32 11.78 1.33 0.32
CA SER A 32 12.17 0.05 0.91
C SER A 32 12.16 0.16 2.43
N GLY A 33 12.17 -0.97 3.13
CA GLY A 33 12.40 -0.99 4.57
C GLY A 33 13.68 -0.25 4.99
N ALA A 34 14.72 -0.30 4.15
CA ALA A 34 15.94 0.47 4.36
C ALA A 34 15.71 1.98 4.20
N ASP A 35 15.00 2.39 3.15
CA ASP A 35 14.70 3.81 2.89
C ASP A 35 13.87 4.40 4.01
N ILE A 36 12.86 3.66 4.50
CA ILE A 36 12.05 4.17 5.60
C ILE A 36 12.86 4.27 6.89
N LEU A 37 13.75 3.32 7.21
CA LEU A 37 14.62 3.45 8.39
C LEU A 37 15.57 4.67 8.31
N ASN A 38 16.12 4.94 7.12
CA ASN A 38 17.05 6.05 6.91
C ASN A 38 16.32 7.41 6.90
N ASN A 39 15.22 7.50 6.16
CA ASN A 39 14.42 8.72 6.03
C ASN A 39 13.65 9.03 7.32
N CYS A 40 13.38 8.02 8.14
CA CYS A 40 12.78 8.18 9.46
C CYS A 40 13.70 8.66 10.59
N ALA A 41 14.89 9.14 10.25
CA ALA A 41 15.60 10.04 11.16
C ALA A 41 14.80 11.34 11.40
N ASP A 42 14.05 11.81 10.40
CA ASP A 42 13.13 12.95 10.53
C ASP A 42 11.73 12.45 10.95
N ALA A 43 11.24 12.94 12.10
CA ALA A 43 9.95 12.56 12.64
C ALA A 43 8.78 12.99 11.74
N ALA A 44 8.88 14.16 11.08
CA ALA A 44 7.81 14.68 10.24
C ALA A 44 7.61 13.83 8.98
N LEU A 45 8.71 13.31 8.42
CA LEU A 45 8.68 12.44 7.24
C LEU A 45 7.99 11.11 7.57
N CYS A 46 8.34 10.48 8.70
CA CYS A 46 7.67 9.26 9.15
C CYS A 46 6.19 9.46 9.39
N GLU A 47 5.85 10.58 10.03
CA GLU A 47 4.48 10.91 10.36
C GLU A 47 3.66 11.08 9.09
N ALA A 48 4.15 11.84 8.10
CA ALA A 48 3.49 11.99 6.81
C ALA A 48 3.29 10.64 6.09
N PHE A 49 4.33 9.80 6.05
CA PHE A 49 4.24 8.47 5.45
C PHE A 49 3.22 7.58 6.18
N LEU A 50 3.31 7.49 7.50
CA LEU A 50 2.45 6.63 8.31
C LEU A 50 0.98 7.07 8.27
N LEU A 51 0.73 8.39 8.32
CA LEU A 51 -0.60 8.96 8.18
C LEU A 51 -1.22 8.57 6.85
N ALA A 52 -0.48 8.75 5.75
CA ALA A 52 -0.96 8.38 4.43
C ALA A 52 -1.22 6.88 4.29
N LEU A 53 -0.28 6.06 4.78
CA LEU A 53 -0.37 4.60 4.74
C LEU A 53 -1.64 4.10 5.44
N LEU A 54 -1.91 4.62 6.64
CA LEU A 54 -3.06 4.21 7.43
C LEU A 54 -4.38 4.78 6.89
N ASP A 55 -4.40 6.04 6.46
CA ASP A 55 -5.59 6.64 5.87
C ASP A 55 -5.99 5.97 4.53
N SER A 56 -5.01 5.70 3.67
CA SER A 56 -5.24 4.97 2.41
C SER A 56 -5.62 3.50 2.64
N HIS A 57 -5.02 2.84 3.64
CA HIS A 57 -5.46 1.51 4.06
C HIS A 57 -6.94 1.52 4.43
N ASP A 58 -7.37 2.43 5.30
CA ASP A 58 -8.78 2.52 5.73
C ASP A 58 -9.72 2.84 4.57
N ALA A 59 -9.32 3.74 3.67
CA ALA A 59 -10.09 4.07 2.48
C ALA A 59 -10.31 2.83 1.60
N LEU A 60 -9.26 2.04 1.33
CA LEU A 60 -9.34 0.82 0.52
C LEU A 60 -10.17 -0.28 1.17
N ILE A 61 -10.05 -0.44 2.49
CA ILE A 61 -10.86 -1.36 3.28
C ILE A 61 -12.33 -0.96 3.22
N ALA A 62 -12.64 0.34 3.31
CA ALA A 62 -14.00 0.85 3.17
C ALA A 62 -14.55 0.66 1.75
N TRP A 63 -13.76 0.96 0.70
CA TRP A 63 -14.17 0.79 -0.70
C TRP A 63 -14.47 -0.65 -1.05
N THR A 64 -13.68 -1.58 -0.51
CA THR A 64 -13.83 -3.02 -0.79
C THR A 64 -14.71 -3.76 0.22
N GLN A 65 -15.25 -3.07 1.22
CA GLN A 65 -16.04 -3.65 2.32
C GLN A 65 -15.31 -4.80 3.03
N THR A 66 -13.97 -4.75 3.05
CA THR A 66 -13.14 -5.75 3.72
C THR A 66 -13.04 -5.40 5.21
N PRO A 67 -12.92 -6.37 6.14
CA PRO A 67 -12.64 -6.05 7.54
C PRO A 67 -11.19 -5.56 7.73
N SER A 68 -11.01 -4.43 8.42
CA SER A 68 -9.68 -4.02 8.91
C SER A 68 -9.13 -5.05 9.89
N ARG A 69 -7.81 -5.23 9.89
CA ARG A 69 -7.10 -6.01 10.92
C ARG A 69 -6.25 -5.14 11.84
N ILE A 70 -6.18 -3.84 11.59
CA ILE A 70 -5.40 -2.86 12.33
C ILE A 70 -6.38 -1.90 13.02
N CYS A 71 -6.38 -1.91 14.35
CA CYS A 71 -7.21 -1.10 15.24
C CYS A 71 -6.33 -0.56 16.40
N PRO A 72 -5.49 0.45 16.16
CA PRO A 72 -4.84 1.23 17.18
C PRO A 72 -5.83 1.84 18.16
N ALA A 73 -5.35 2.15 19.36
CA ALA A 73 -6.12 2.95 20.31
C ALA A 73 -6.43 4.33 19.71
N ALA A 74 -7.61 4.88 19.97
CA ALA A 74 -7.98 6.23 19.49
C ALA A 74 -6.98 7.32 19.94
N SER A 75 -6.32 7.12 21.09
CA SER A 75 -5.27 8.01 21.60
C SER A 75 -3.88 7.75 21.02
N ALA A 76 -3.73 6.83 20.07
CA ALA A 76 -2.44 6.50 19.49
C ALA A 76 -1.94 7.65 18.62
N THR A 77 -0.76 8.17 18.94
CA THR A 77 -0.07 9.15 18.11
C THR A 77 0.77 8.44 17.05
N PRO A 78 1.06 9.09 15.90
CA PRO A 78 1.98 8.55 14.90
C PRO A 78 3.32 8.12 15.50
N ALA A 79 3.87 8.92 16.44
CA ALA A 79 5.10 8.58 17.16
C ALA A 79 4.98 7.30 18.03
N ALA A 80 3.82 7.06 18.65
CA ALA A 80 3.57 5.85 19.43
C ALA A 80 3.49 4.61 18.53
N LEU A 81 2.88 4.74 17.36
CA LEU A 81 2.78 3.67 16.36
C LEU A 81 4.12 3.39 15.68
N TRP A 82 4.94 4.42 15.47
CA TRP A 82 6.24 4.27 14.80
C TRP A 82 7.30 3.58 15.66
N ARG A 83 7.23 3.73 16.98
CA ARG A 83 8.19 3.14 17.91
C ARG A 83 8.36 1.62 17.77
N PRO A 84 7.29 0.80 17.79
CA PRO A 84 7.43 -0.64 17.59
C PRO A 84 7.87 -1.01 16.18
N VAL A 85 7.45 -0.26 15.16
CA VAL A 85 7.91 -0.45 13.77
C VAL A 85 9.42 -0.34 13.70
N ARG A 86 9.98 0.79 14.18
CA ARG A 86 11.43 1.02 14.17
C ARG A 86 12.18 -0.07 14.91
N ALA A 87 11.72 -0.44 16.11
CA ALA A 87 12.35 -1.47 16.92
C ALA A 87 12.40 -2.83 16.21
N ARG A 88 11.32 -3.22 15.51
CA ARG A 88 11.28 -4.49 14.77
C ARG A 88 12.15 -4.48 13.52
N LEU A 89 12.14 -3.39 12.75
CA LEU A 89 12.96 -3.30 11.55
C LEU A 89 14.46 -3.31 11.86
N GLN A 90 14.87 -2.69 12.96
CA GLN A 90 16.25 -2.74 13.44
C GLN A 90 16.71 -4.16 13.83
N LEU A 91 15.78 -5.02 14.29
CA LEU A 91 16.06 -6.41 14.67
C LEU A 91 16.00 -7.39 13.49
N ARG A 92 15.50 -6.95 12.32
CA ARG A 92 15.21 -7.80 11.16
C ARG A 92 15.82 -7.21 9.88
N PRO A 93 17.15 -6.99 9.80
CA PRO A 93 17.79 -6.34 8.66
C PRO A 93 17.57 -7.08 7.33
N GLU A 94 17.33 -8.39 7.38
CA GLU A 94 17.02 -9.19 6.20
C GLU A 94 15.69 -8.84 5.54
N LEU A 95 14.79 -8.15 6.25
CA LEU A 95 13.49 -7.71 5.73
C LEU A 95 13.56 -6.34 5.04
N LEU A 96 14.68 -5.63 5.13
CA LEU A 96 14.78 -4.24 4.66
C LEU A 96 14.68 -4.07 3.14
N GLY A 97 14.76 -5.15 2.38
CA GLY A 97 14.51 -5.15 0.94
C GLY A 97 13.02 -5.17 0.56
N ALA A 98 12.11 -5.42 1.50
CA ALA A 98 10.67 -5.39 1.25
C ALA A 98 10.13 -3.94 1.22
N SER A 99 8.91 -3.77 0.71
CA SER A 99 8.18 -2.48 0.75
C SER A 99 8.02 -2.00 2.19
N ALA A 100 8.26 -0.72 2.40
CA ALA A 100 8.07 -0.04 3.66
C ALA A 100 6.63 -0.18 4.14
N GLY A 101 5.63 0.06 3.27
CA GLY A 101 4.23 -0.11 3.64
C GLY A 101 3.92 -1.51 4.16
N SER A 102 4.38 -2.55 3.46
CA SER A 102 4.16 -3.94 3.88
C SER A 102 4.77 -4.22 5.24
N LEU A 103 6.00 -3.76 5.46
CA LEU A 103 6.69 -3.94 6.74
C LEU A 103 6.01 -3.18 7.89
N VAL A 104 5.58 -1.94 7.65
CA VAL A 104 4.89 -1.12 8.63
C VAL A 104 3.55 -1.74 8.98
N LEU A 105 2.73 -2.09 7.98
CA LEU A 105 1.41 -2.69 8.18
C LEU A 105 1.51 -4.05 8.86
N ASP A 106 2.53 -4.87 8.56
CA ASP A 106 2.77 -6.15 9.25
C ASP A 106 3.01 -5.94 10.75
N VAL A 107 3.88 -4.99 11.10
CA VAL A 107 4.15 -4.66 12.50
C VAL A 107 2.89 -4.15 13.19
N LEU A 108 2.17 -3.24 12.56
CA LEU A 108 0.97 -2.65 13.13
C LEU A 108 -0.17 -3.66 13.25
N GLN A 109 -0.30 -4.62 12.34
CA GLN A 109 -1.31 -5.68 12.42
C GLN A 109 -1.06 -6.62 13.61
N VAL A 110 0.19 -6.85 13.98
CA VAL A 110 0.53 -7.65 15.17
C VAL A 110 0.27 -6.85 16.45
N ASP A 111 0.69 -5.59 16.50
CA ASP A 111 0.67 -4.79 17.74
C ASP A 111 -0.67 -4.12 18.02
N ASN A 112 -1.44 -3.86 16.97
CA ASN A 112 -2.72 -3.16 17.02
C ASN A 112 -3.81 -4.04 16.41
N ARG A 113 -3.80 -5.34 16.70
CA ARG A 113 -4.78 -6.26 16.11
C ARG A 113 -6.20 -5.90 16.54
N CYS A 114 -7.12 -5.81 15.58
CA CYS A 114 -8.54 -5.65 15.88
C CYS A 114 -9.09 -6.84 16.72
N PRO A 115 -9.94 -6.59 17.73
CA PRO A 115 -10.64 -7.66 18.43
C PRO A 115 -11.57 -8.40 17.46
N ALA A 116 -11.83 -9.70 17.72
CA ALA A 116 -12.59 -10.57 16.82
C ALA A 116 -14.02 -10.07 16.48
N ASN A 117 -14.57 -9.19 17.32
CA ASN A 117 -15.91 -8.60 17.17
C ASN A 117 -15.88 -7.08 16.97
N ALA A 118 -14.76 -6.52 16.49
CA ALA A 118 -14.69 -5.08 16.20
C ALA A 118 -15.71 -4.68 15.13
N ALA A 119 -16.40 -3.56 15.36
CA ALA A 119 -17.19 -2.88 14.33
C ALA A 119 -16.31 -2.52 13.11
N PRO A 120 -16.90 -2.26 11.92
CA PRO A 120 -16.15 -1.84 10.74
C PRO A 120 -15.20 -0.68 11.05
N ALA A 121 -14.10 -0.64 10.29
CA ALA A 121 -13.00 0.30 10.46
C ALA A 121 -13.50 1.72 10.73
N ARG A 122 -13.08 2.30 11.86
CA ARG A 122 -13.21 3.73 12.12
C ARG A 122 -11.94 4.41 11.61
N PRO A 123 -12.00 5.69 11.21
CA PRO A 123 -10.80 6.45 10.90
C PRO A 123 -9.80 6.28 12.04
N LEU A 124 -8.58 5.89 11.71
CA LEU A 124 -7.54 5.59 12.70
C LEU A 124 -7.10 6.80 13.53
N PHE A 125 -7.42 8.02 13.07
CA PHE A 125 -7.11 9.27 13.75
C PHE A 125 -8.38 10.10 13.98
N ASP A 126 -8.51 10.71 15.17
CA ASP A 126 -9.70 11.48 15.60
C ASP A 126 -10.02 12.69 14.70
N ALA A 127 -9.02 13.20 13.96
CA ALA A 127 -9.21 14.15 12.87
C ALA A 127 -8.72 13.49 11.57
N ALA A 128 -9.65 13.16 10.67
CA ALA A 128 -9.30 12.69 9.35
C ALA A 128 -8.53 13.81 8.63
N TRP A 129 -7.32 13.51 8.17
CA TRP A 129 -6.58 14.41 7.29
C TRP A 129 -7.36 14.55 5.99
N THR A 130 -7.65 15.77 5.59
CA THR A 130 -8.47 16.07 4.42
C THR A 130 -7.63 16.42 3.20
N GLY A 131 -8.26 16.49 2.01
CA GLY A 131 -7.62 17.05 0.83
C GLY A 131 -7.06 18.45 1.02
N THR A 132 -7.70 19.28 1.86
CA THR A 132 -7.19 20.61 2.21
C THR A 132 -5.87 20.53 2.97
N ASP A 133 -5.80 19.64 3.96
CA ASP A 133 -4.57 19.41 4.75
C ASP A 133 -3.44 18.87 3.86
N LEU A 134 -3.78 18.01 2.89
CA LEU A 134 -2.83 17.50 1.91
C LEU A 134 -2.26 18.61 1.00
N VAL A 135 -3.11 19.52 0.51
CA VAL A 135 -2.63 20.68 -0.28
C VAL A 135 -1.64 21.52 0.53
N TYR A 136 -1.94 21.76 1.81
CA TYR A 136 -1.04 22.51 2.70
C TYR A 136 0.27 21.75 2.98
N LEU A 137 0.20 20.45 3.28
CA LEU A 137 1.37 19.58 3.46
C LEU A 137 2.30 19.67 2.25
N CYS A 138 1.72 19.75 1.05
CA CYS A 138 2.43 19.77 -0.20
C CYS A 138 3.14 21.08 -0.54
N TRP A 139 3.05 22.10 0.32
CA TRP A 139 4.01 23.22 0.29
C TRP A 139 5.43 22.77 0.66
N ASN A 140 5.57 21.67 1.41
CA ASN A 140 6.83 20.98 1.58
C ASN A 140 6.88 19.76 0.64
N PRO A 141 7.67 19.79 -0.45
CA PRO A 141 7.71 18.70 -1.43
C PRO A 141 8.18 17.38 -0.82
N VAL A 142 9.06 17.41 0.18
CA VAL A 142 9.59 16.18 0.81
C VAL A 142 8.51 15.47 1.62
N LEU A 143 7.71 16.22 2.38
CA LEU A 143 6.60 15.65 3.15
C LEU A 143 5.46 15.19 2.24
N CYS A 144 5.19 15.95 1.17
CA CYS A 144 4.23 15.57 0.15
C CYS A 144 4.59 14.23 -0.49
N ASP A 145 5.85 14.06 -0.87
CA ASP A 145 6.34 12.84 -1.52
C ASP A 145 6.21 11.65 -0.57
N ALA A 146 6.60 11.82 0.71
CA ALA A 146 6.42 10.79 1.73
C ALA A 146 4.95 10.39 1.91
N PHE A 147 4.03 11.35 1.87
CA PHE A 147 2.60 11.09 1.93
C PHE A 147 2.11 10.31 0.70
N VAL A 148 2.47 10.74 -0.51
CA VAL A 148 2.12 10.03 -1.76
C VAL A 148 2.61 8.58 -1.74
N PHE A 149 3.85 8.38 -1.28
CA PHE A 149 4.41 7.05 -1.13
C PHE A 149 3.65 6.19 -0.13
N GLY A 150 3.35 6.71 1.06
CA GLY A 150 2.57 5.96 2.06
C GLY A 150 1.23 5.50 1.50
N ALA A 151 0.53 6.37 0.77
CA ALA A 151 -0.76 6.04 0.15
C ALA A 151 -0.65 4.91 -0.89
N LEU A 152 0.33 5.01 -1.79
CA LEU A 152 0.56 4.01 -2.85
C LEU A 152 1.08 2.68 -2.31
N ASP A 153 1.95 2.72 -1.31
CA ASP A 153 2.44 1.52 -0.63
C ASP A 153 1.31 0.79 0.09
N ALA A 154 0.35 1.50 0.71
CA ALA A 154 -0.83 0.86 1.31
C ALA A 154 -1.64 0.08 0.26
N HIS A 155 -1.82 0.68 -0.92
CA HIS A 155 -2.51 0.05 -2.04
C HIS A 155 -1.78 -1.21 -2.50
N GLN A 156 -0.49 -1.11 -2.81
CA GLN A 156 0.30 -2.26 -3.25
C GLN A 156 0.34 -3.36 -2.20
N THR A 157 0.54 -3.03 -0.92
CA THR A 157 0.54 -4.00 0.18
C THR A 157 -0.78 -4.78 0.23
N LEU A 158 -1.93 -4.11 0.13
CA LEU A 158 -3.22 -4.77 0.18
C LEU A 158 -3.50 -5.63 -1.06
N VAL A 159 -2.95 -5.27 -2.23
CA VAL A 159 -2.97 -6.12 -3.43
C VAL A 159 -2.12 -7.37 -3.21
N ASP A 160 -0.88 -7.20 -2.76
CA ASP A 160 0.08 -8.31 -2.54
C ASP A 160 -0.44 -9.29 -1.48
N TRP A 161 -1.11 -8.78 -0.45
CA TRP A 161 -1.75 -9.59 0.59
C TRP A 161 -3.09 -10.18 0.15
N GLN A 162 -3.52 -9.95 -1.09
CA GLN A 162 -4.82 -10.39 -1.63
C GLN A 162 -6.00 -9.96 -0.76
N ARG A 163 -5.90 -8.76 -0.16
CA ARG A 163 -6.96 -8.18 0.68
C ARG A 163 -7.94 -7.36 -0.09
N ILE A 164 -7.51 -6.78 -1.20
CA ILE A 164 -8.39 -6.14 -2.17
C ILE A 164 -8.37 -6.96 -3.47
N PRO A 165 -9.52 -7.14 -4.13
CA PRO A 165 -9.63 -8.02 -5.29
C PRO A 165 -9.07 -7.40 -6.58
N THR A 166 -8.81 -6.09 -6.58
CA THR A 166 -8.46 -5.34 -7.78
C THR A 166 -7.30 -4.40 -7.48
N GLN A 167 -6.31 -4.39 -8.36
CA GLN A 167 -5.30 -3.36 -8.42
C GLN A 167 -5.93 -2.13 -9.09
N TYR A 168 -6.08 -1.02 -8.36
CA TYR A 168 -6.71 0.21 -8.87
C TYR A 168 -5.72 1.16 -9.55
N VAL A 169 -4.43 1.03 -9.24
CA VAL A 169 -3.35 1.91 -9.71
C VAL A 169 -2.23 1.07 -10.33
N CYS A 170 -1.85 1.40 -11.56
CA CYS A 170 -0.78 0.77 -12.32
C CYS A 170 0.26 1.82 -12.73
N LEU A 171 1.24 2.07 -11.86
CA LEU A 171 2.27 3.09 -12.12
C LEU A 171 3.27 2.60 -13.17
N PRO A 172 3.71 3.46 -14.10
CA PRO A 172 4.84 3.16 -14.98
C PRO A 172 6.12 2.87 -14.19
N GLU A 173 6.97 1.95 -14.68
CA GLU A 173 8.22 1.53 -14.02
C GLU A 173 9.23 2.68 -13.81
N ASP A 174 9.14 3.75 -14.60
CA ASP A 174 10.09 4.87 -14.62
C ASP A 174 9.47 6.19 -14.14
N ILE A 175 8.27 6.15 -13.54
CA ILE A 175 7.59 7.36 -13.09
C ILE A 175 8.38 8.08 -11.99
N ALA A 176 8.60 9.38 -12.19
CA ALA A 176 9.23 10.21 -11.18
C ALA A 176 8.23 10.61 -10.09
N VAL A 177 8.67 10.68 -8.84
CA VAL A 177 7.85 11.12 -7.70
C VAL A 177 7.25 12.50 -7.91
N ALA A 178 8.04 13.42 -8.49
CA ALA A 178 7.56 14.74 -8.84
C ALA A 178 6.36 14.70 -9.81
N GLN A 179 6.30 13.72 -10.72
CA GLN A 179 5.17 13.54 -11.64
C GLN A 179 3.94 12.99 -10.91
N MET A 180 4.13 12.07 -9.96
CA MET A 180 3.04 11.57 -9.09
C MET A 180 2.46 12.73 -8.27
N ARG A 181 3.31 13.50 -7.60
CA ARG A 181 2.91 14.70 -6.84
C ARG A 181 2.16 15.71 -7.69
N VAL A 182 2.68 16.04 -8.88
CA VAL A 182 1.99 16.98 -9.80
C VAL A 182 0.64 16.42 -10.21
N GLY A 183 0.55 15.13 -10.59
CA GLY A 183 -0.71 14.50 -10.94
C GLY A 183 -1.75 14.55 -9.83
N MET A 184 -1.33 14.30 -8.59
CA MET A 184 -2.17 14.44 -7.40
C MET A 184 -2.67 15.88 -7.21
N LEU A 185 -1.76 16.86 -7.24
CA LEU A 185 -2.13 18.28 -7.04
C LEU A 185 -3.03 18.80 -8.15
N THR A 186 -2.83 18.36 -9.40
CA THR A 186 -3.74 18.65 -10.52
C THR A 186 -5.14 18.12 -10.23
N TYR A 187 -5.26 16.85 -9.82
CA TYR A 187 -6.56 16.26 -9.47
C TYR A 187 -7.27 17.05 -8.36
N LEU A 188 -6.56 17.40 -7.29
CA LEU A 188 -7.12 18.18 -6.18
C LEU A 188 -7.58 19.58 -6.63
N GLY A 189 -6.85 20.21 -7.55
CA GLY A 189 -7.23 21.50 -8.13
C GLY A 189 -8.43 21.43 -9.08
N GLU A 190 -8.63 20.29 -9.75
CA GLU A 190 -9.77 20.04 -10.63
C GLU A 190 -11.04 19.63 -9.86
N HIS A 191 -10.89 19.07 -8.66
CA HIS A 191 -11.97 18.52 -7.83
C HIS A 191 -12.06 19.20 -6.46
N THR A 192 -12.11 20.52 -6.45
CA THR A 192 -12.09 21.30 -5.20
C THR A 192 -13.26 20.99 -4.25
N GLU A 193 -14.39 20.52 -4.78
CA GLU A 193 -15.55 20.06 -4.01
C GLU A 193 -15.29 18.79 -3.20
N GLN A 194 -14.22 18.06 -3.53
CA GLN A 194 -13.83 16.79 -2.91
C GLN A 194 -12.78 16.99 -1.80
N LEU A 195 -12.29 18.20 -1.57
CA LEU A 195 -11.21 18.46 -0.60
C LEU A 195 -11.59 18.18 0.87
N GLY A 196 -12.87 17.91 1.16
CA GLY A 196 -13.35 17.45 2.46
C GLY A 196 -13.24 15.93 2.68
N TYR A 197 -12.93 15.14 1.65
CA TYR A 197 -12.65 13.71 1.80
C TYR A 197 -11.25 13.46 2.35
N THR A 198 -10.99 12.23 2.79
CA THR A 198 -9.72 11.89 3.42
C THR A 198 -8.57 11.98 2.41
N ALA A 199 -7.43 12.50 2.85
CA ALA A 199 -6.27 12.79 2.03
C ALA A 199 -5.76 11.54 1.29
N GLY A 200 -5.61 10.41 2.00
CA GLY A 200 -5.18 9.14 1.43
C GLY A 200 -6.16 8.59 0.39
N SER A 201 -7.47 8.77 0.59
CA SER A 201 -8.47 8.41 -0.43
C SER A 201 -8.32 9.25 -1.70
N LEU A 202 -8.05 10.55 -1.55
CA LEU A 202 -7.86 11.47 -2.68
C LEU A 202 -6.55 11.21 -3.44
N VAL A 203 -5.47 10.83 -2.74
CA VAL A 203 -4.25 10.37 -3.42
C VAL A 203 -4.56 9.15 -4.30
N LEU A 204 -5.24 8.15 -3.74
CA LEU A 204 -5.60 6.94 -4.47
C LEU A 204 -6.52 7.23 -5.66
N LEU A 205 -7.53 8.08 -5.50
CA LEU A 205 -8.41 8.51 -6.59
C LEU A 205 -7.63 9.24 -7.69
N ALA A 206 -6.77 10.19 -7.32
CA ALA A 206 -5.94 10.91 -8.28
C ALA A 206 -5.03 9.98 -9.07
N MET A 207 -4.40 9.02 -8.39
CA MET A 207 -3.50 8.05 -9.01
C MET A 207 -4.28 7.04 -9.87
N ALA A 208 -5.44 6.56 -9.43
CA ALA A 208 -6.28 5.65 -10.20
C ALA A 208 -6.86 6.32 -11.46
N GLN A 209 -7.24 7.59 -11.38
CA GLN A 209 -7.68 8.35 -12.55
C GLN A 209 -6.54 8.55 -13.55
N ARG A 210 -5.33 8.81 -13.06
CA ARG A 210 -4.18 9.12 -13.93
C ARG A 210 -3.49 7.87 -14.49
N TYR A 211 -3.45 6.79 -13.71
CA TYR A 211 -2.73 5.56 -14.00
C TYR A 211 -3.63 4.34 -13.70
N PRO A 212 -4.73 4.17 -14.44
CA PRO A 212 -5.64 3.04 -14.23
C PRO A 212 -4.96 1.72 -14.57
N CYS A 213 -5.30 0.69 -13.80
CA CYS A 213 -5.31 -0.69 -14.27
C CYS A 213 -6.70 -0.99 -14.88
#